data_AF-A0A8J9X8H5-F1
#
_entry.id   AF-A0A8J9X8H5-F1
#
_cell.length_a   1.000
_cell.length_b   1.000
_cell.length_c   1.000
_cell.angle_alpha   90.00
_cell.angle_beta   90.00
_cell.angle_gamma   90.00
#
_symmetry.space_group_name_H-M   'P 1'
#
loop_
_entity.id
_entity.type
_entity.pdbx_description
1 polymer ?
#
loop_
_entity_poly.entity_id
_entity_poly.type
_entity_poly.pdbx_seq_one_letter_code
_entity_poly.pdbx_strand_id
1 'polypeptide(L)'
;MEEFDYKMKNLAALDGIGVIERVESKAIEDSLNEVQALHTALCFLCSVNAGVAEVETFLTNHPEALLLDGTGYLEDESARIIVEEQMSRCECYDAACNQNRRYVISVLDKGFEHYQDRHFRQESTSCQQSWGIYAGKLLKLEHNIRNRRVQELTMRHHVLQAAIEVHSFQDQLEQILSKSTTGLALFKCHWNQDTFARRSVLEYQHGVALVNLSTIEREHKGLLRKIREGRRTQFVLLKRVFDGVQRRVCLSTRTQSPVPPIL
;
A
#
# COMPACT_ATOMS: atom_id res chain seq x y z
N MET A 1 -32.96 39.47 25.12
CA MET A 1 -32.85 38.07 25.58
C MET A 1 -33.10 37.08 24.42
N GLU A 2 -33.94 37.41 23.45
CA GLU A 2 -34.25 36.55 22.28
C GLU A 2 -33.11 36.39 21.26
N GLU A 3 -32.24 37.39 21.11
CA GLU A 3 -31.12 37.35 20.16
C GLU A 3 -29.98 36.40 20.58
N PHE A 4 -29.85 36.14 21.89
CA PHE A 4 -28.87 35.21 22.43
C PHE A 4 -29.30 33.75 22.24
N ASP A 5 -30.61 33.49 22.32
CA ASP A 5 -31.19 32.15 22.16
C ASP A 5 -31.16 31.69 20.68
N TYR A 6 -31.29 32.64 19.74
CA TYR A 6 -31.13 32.36 18.30
C TYR A 6 -29.68 32.02 17.91
N LYS A 7 -28.69 32.74 18.48
CA LYS A 7 -27.26 32.43 18.25
C LYS A 7 -26.85 31.08 18.84
N MET A 8 -27.35 30.71 20.01
CA MET A 8 -27.06 29.41 20.65
C MET A 8 -27.69 28.23 19.89
N LYS A 9 -28.91 28.40 19.34
CA LYS A 9 -29.53 27.38 18.48
C LYS A 9 -28.79 27.17 17.16
N ASN A 10 -28.25 28.23 16.55
CA ASN A 10 -27.45 28.11 15.34
C ASN A 10 -26.05 27.49 15.58
N LEU A 11 -25.44 27.73 16.74
CA LEU A 11 -24.20 27.04 17.15
C LEU A 11 -24.43 25.54 17.39
N ALA A 12 -25.52 25.16 18.05
CA ALA A 12 -25.89 23.75 18.23
C ALA A 12 -26.24 23.04 16.91
N ALA A 13 -26.83 23.76 15.95
CA ALA A 13 -27.09 23.23 14.60
C ALA A 13 -25.79 23.04 13.79
N LEU A 14 -24.83 23.95 13.90
CA LEU A 14 -23.51 23.84 13.27
C LEU A 14 -22.66 22.71 13.90
N ASP A 15 -22.72 22.54 15.23
CA ASP A 15 -22.13 21.40 15.92
C ASP A 15 -22.81 20.09 15.52
N GLY A 16 -24.13 20.09 15.34
CA GLY A 16 -24.90 18.95 14.83
C GLY A 16 -24.49 18.55 13.41
N ILE A 17 -24.33 19.51 12.50
CA ILE A 17 -23.85 19.28 11.13
C ILE A 17 -22.41 18.75 11.13
N GLY A 18 -21.51 19.36 11.93
CA GLY A 18 -20.13 18.87 12.07
C GLY A 18 -20.02 17.49 12.72
N VAL A 19 -20.97 17.10 13.57
CA VAL A 19 -21.07 15.75 14.13
C VAL A 19 -21.59 14.76 13.08
N ILE A 20 -22.60 15.13 12.28
CA ILE A 20 -23.14 14.28 11.20
C ILE A 20 -22.07 14.05 10.14
N GLU A 21 -21.38 15.09 9.65
CA GLU A 21 -20.29 14.96 8.68
C GLU A 21 -19.15 14.08 9.20
N ARG A 22 -18.80 14.19 10.49
CA ARG A 22 -17.77 13.34 11.11
C ARG A 22 -18.23 11.88 11.27
N VAL A 23 -19.50 11.65 11.57
CA VAL A 23 -20.07 10.29 11.68
C VAL A 23 -20.16 9.63 10.31
N GLU A 24 -20.61 10.37 9.29
CA GLU A 24 -20.65 9.89 7.90
C GLU A 24 -19.25 9.63 7.35
N SER A 25 -18.30 10.53 7.59
CA SER A 25 -16.89 10.32 7.20
C SER A 25 -16.29 9.08 7.87
N LYS A 26 -16.59 8.84 9.15
CA LYS A 26 -16.12 7.65 9.87
C LYS A 26 -16.77 6.37 9.33
N ALA A 27 -18.06 6.41 9.02
CA ALA A 27 -18.78 5.27 8.44
C ALA A 27 -18.23 4.90 7.05
N ILE A 28 -17.91 5.91 6.21
CA ILE A 28 -17.29 5.70 4.89
C ILE A 28 -15.89 5.10 5.05
N GLU A 29 -15.08 5.61 5.98
CA GLU A 29 -13.75 5.06 6.23
C GLU A 29 -13.80 3.62 6.72
N ASP A 30 -14.71 3.30 7.64
CA ASP A 30 -14.88 1.95 8.18
C ASP A 30 -15.34 0.98 7.07
N SER A 31 -16.27 1.40 6.21
CA SER A 31 -16.72 0.63 5.03
C SER A 31 -15.59 0.40 4.03
N LEU A 32 -14.77 1.41 3.73
CA LEU A 32 -13.61 1.24 2.85
C LEU A 32 -12.58 0.25 3.43
N ASN A 33 -12.30 0.34 4.73
CA ASN A 33 -11.36 -0.59 5.38
C ASN A 33 -11.90 -2.03 5.35
N GLU A 34 -13.22 -2.21 5.40
CA GLU A 34 -13.89 -3.51 5.29
C GLU A 34 -13.76 -4.10 3.90
N VAL A 35 -14.09 -3.33 2.87
CA VAL A 35 -13.92 -3.76 1.47
C VAL A 35 -12.46 -4.08 1.17
N GLN A 36 -11.51 -3.28 1.66
CA GLN A 36 -10.08 -3.57 1.54
C GLN A 36 -9.68 -4.86 2.25
N ALA A 37 -10.19 -5.12 3.46
CA ALA A 37 -9.89 -6.34 4.20
C ALA A 37 -10.41 -7.59 3.47
N LEU A 38 -11.63 -7.51 2.90
CA LEU A 38 -12.22 -8.56 2.08
C LEU A 38 -11.42 -8.80 0.80
N HIS A 39 -11.02 -7.73 0.12
CA HIS A 39 -10.21 -7.81 -1.08
C HIS A 39 -8.82 -8.43 -0.79
N THR A 40 -8.15 -8.01 0.28
CA THR A 40 -6.87 -8.62 0.71
C THR A 40 -7.02 -10.11 1.02
N ALA A 41 -8.15 -10.54 1.60
CA ALA A 41 -8.43 -11.95 1.82
C ALA A 41 -8.63 -12.73 0.51
N LEU A 42 -9.33 -12.15 -0.48
CA LEU A 42 -9.47 -12.73 -1.81
C LEU A 42 -8.11 -12.89 -2.50
N CYS A 43 -7.28 -11.85 -2.49
CA CYS A 43 -5.92 -11.90 -3.03
C CYS A 43 -5.07 -12.96 -2.33
N PHE A 44 -5.22 -13.12 -1.01
CA PHE A 44 -4.56 -14.20 -0.27
C PHE A 44 -5.01 -15.59 -0.74
N LEU A 45 -6.32 -15.84 -0.87
CA LEU A 45 -6.85 -17.12 -1.36
C LEU A 45 -6.30 -17.47 -2.75
N CYS A 46 -6.26 -16.48 -3.64
CA CYS A 46 -5.65 -16.62 -4.97
C CYS A 46 -4.15 -16.92 -4.87
N SER A 47 -3.42 -16.21 -3.99
CA SER A 47 -1.98 -16.37 -3.81
C SER A 47 -1.57 -17.77 -3.33
N VAL A 48 -2.41 -18.43 -2.52
CA VAL A 48 -2.15 -19.77 -2.00
C VAL A 48 -2.70 -20.89 -2.88
N ASN A 49 -3.25 -20.55 -4.06
CA ASN A 49 -3.96 -21.46 -4.96
C ASN A 49 -5.03 -22.27 -4.22
N ALA A 50 -5.91 -21.57 -3.49
CA ALA A 50 -7.09 -22.15 -2.85
C ALA A 50 -7.97 -22.87 -3.87
N GLY A 51 -8.72 -23.88 -3.43
CA GLY A 51 -9.62 -24.62 -4.30
C GLY A 51 -10.69 -23.69 -4.90
N VAL A 52 -11.06 -23.91 -6.16
CA VAL A 52 -12.09 -23.10 -6.84
C VAL A 52 -13.39 -22.98 -6.03
N ALA A 53 -13.82 -24.07 -5.37
CA ALA A 53 -15.02 -24.08 -4.55
C ALA A 53 -14.91 -23.15 -3.33
N GLU A 54 -13.72 -23.00 -2.76
CA GLU A 54 -13.47 -22.16 -1.60
C GLU A 54 -13.48 -20.68 -1.99
N VAL A 55 -12.89 -20.35 -3.15
CA VAL A 55 -12.96 -19.01 -3.72
C VAL A 55 -14.41 -18.66 -4.10
N GLU A 56 -15.13 -19.56 -4.75
CA GLU A 56 -16.53 -19.34 -5.13
C GLU A 56 -17.44 -19.19 -3.90
N THR A 57 -17.21 -19.97 -2.83
CA THR A 57 -17.94 -19.83 -1.56
C THR A 57 -17.63 -18.49 -0.89
N PHE A 58 -16.35 -18.09 -0.85
CA PHE A 58 -15.95 -16.81 -0.27
C PHE A 58 -16.62 -15.64 -1.01
N LEU A 59 -16.57 -15.62 -2.34
CA LEU A 59 -17.18 -14.58 -3.16
C LEU A 59 -18.70 -14.55 -3.06
N THR A 60 -19.34 -15.71 -2.87
CA THR A 60 -20.79 -15.76 -2.67
C THR A 60 -21.19 -15.16 -1.32
N ASN A 61 -20.37 -15.33 -0.27
CA ASN A 61 -20.62 -14.75 1.05
C ASN A 61 -20.17 -13.28 1.16
N HIS A 62 -19.19 -12.88 0.36
CA HIS A 62 -18.54 -11.58 0.42
C HIS A 62 -18.29 -11.02 -1.00
N PRO A 63 -19.35 -10.70 -1.75
CA PRO A 63 -19.22 -10.19 -3.11
C PRO A 63 -18.38 -8.89 -3.16
N GLU A 64 -18.42 -8.08 -2.12
CA GLU A 64 -17.72 -6.80 -2.00
C GLU A 64 -16.21 -6.92 -2.18
N ALA A 65 -15.62 -8.11 -1.97
CA ALA A 65 -14.21 -8.37 -2.20
C ALA A 65 -13.74 -8.09 -3.64
N LEU A 66 -14.67 -8.07 -4.61
CA LEU A 66 -14.40 -7.79 -6.03
C LEU A 66 -14.49 -6.29 -6.38
N LEU A 67 -15.03 -5.44 -5.51
CA LEU A 67 -15.22 -4.01 -5.82
C LEU A 67 -13.90 -3.27 -6.06
N LEU A 68 -12.81 -3.78 -5.50
CA LEU A 68 -11.48 -3.20 -5.63
C LEU A 68 -10.56 -3.98 -6.60
N ASP A 69 -10.99 -5.14 -7.10
CA ASP A 69 -10.14 -5.95 -7.97
C ASP A 69 -9.88 -5.21 -9.29
N GLY A 70 -8.61 -5.10 -9.68
CA GLY A 70 -8.20 -4.34 -10.87
C GLY A 70 -8.23 -2.81 -10.72
N THR A 71 -8.54 -2.28 -9.53
CA THR A 71 -8.53 -0.82 -9.25
C THR A 71 -7.28 -0.33 -8.50
N GLY A 72 -6.42 -1.26 -8.07
CA GLY A 72 -5.18 -0.96 -7.33
C GLY A 72 -4.10 -0.31 -8.18
N TYR A 73 -3.13 0.33 -7.52
CA TYR A 73 -1.98 0.95 -8.19
C TYR A 73 -0.85 -0.05 -8.50
N LEU A 74 -0.90 -1.23 -7.88
CA LEU A 74 0.09 -2.30 -8.05
C LEU A 74 -0.60 -3.53 -8.64
N GLU A 75 0.08 -4.17 -9.59
CA GLU A 75 -0.36 -5.42 -10.23
C GLU A 75 -0.61 -6.54 -9.18
N ASP A 76 0.23 -6.59 -8.13
CA ASP A 76 0.12 -7.50 -6.99
C ASP A 76 -1.14 -7.32 -6.12
N GLU A 77 -1.91 -6.25 -6.34
CA GLU A 77 -3.16 -5.98 -5.61
C GLU A 77 -4.38 -6.56 -6.34
N SER A 78 -4.26 -7.05 -7.58
CA SER A 78 -5.36 -7.73 -8.26
C SER A 78 -5.33 -9.25 -8.06
N ALA A 79 -6.46 -9.81 -7.62
CA ALA A 79 -6.65 -11.24 -7.46
C ALA A 79 -6.47 -11.96 -8.81
N ARG A 80 -6.99 -11.38 -9.89
CA ARG A 80 -6.83 -11.89 -11.25
C ARG A 80 -5.37 -11.94 -11.67
N ILE A 81 -4.65 -10.81 -11.54
CA ILE A 81 -3.25 -10.71 -11.97
C ILE A 81 -2.38 -11.70 -11.17
N ILE A 82 -2.61 -11.85 -9.86
CA ILE A 82 -1.93 -12.85 -9.04
C ILE A 82 -2.07 -14.26 -9.64
N VAL A 83 -3.28 -14.65 -10.07
CA VAL A 83 -3.50 -15.99 -10.65
C VAL A 83 -2.81 -16.10 -12.00
N GLU A 84 -2.92 -15.09 -12.87
CA GLU A 84 -2.30 -15.06 -14.20
C GLU A 84 -0.76 -15.13 -14.12
N GLU A 85 -0.13 -14.35 -13.25
CA GLU A 85 1.31 -14.42 -12.99
C GLU A 85 1.74 -15.78 -12.46
N GLN A 86 0.97 -16.36 -11.54
CA GLN A 86 1.29 -17.67 -11.01
C GLN A 86 1.16 -18.78 -12.07
N MET A 87 0.26 -18.63 -13.05
CA MET A 87 0.18 -19.55 -14.18
C MET A 87 1.42 -19.49 -15.08
N SER A 88 2.09 -18.34 -15.19
CA SER A 88 3.33 -18.21 -15.96
C SER A 88 4.57 -18.63 -15.18
N ARG A 89 4.59 -18.47 -13.86
CA ARG A 89 5.76 -18.70 -12.99
C ARG A 89 5.83 -20.07 -12.33
N CYS A 90 4.70 -20.75 -12.16
CA CYS A 90 4.68 -22.08 -11.54
C CYS A 90 4.64 -23.20 -12.59
N GLU A 91 5.62 -24.10 -12.53
CA GLU A 91 5.57 -25.41 -13.18
C GLU A 91 4.60 -26.33 -12.42
N CYS A 92 3.30 -26.21 -12.69
CA CYS A 92 2.32 -27.17 -12.21
C CYS A 92 2.57 -28.53 -12.89
N TYR A 93 3.25 -29.46 -12.23
CA TYR A 93 3.39 -30.85 -12.70
C TYR A 93 2.03 -31.60 -12.71
N ASP A 94 1.12 -31.23 -11.81
CA ASP A 94 -0.25 -31.75 -11.78
C ASP A 94 -1.15 -30.91 -12.70
N ALA A 95 -1.79 -31.56 -13.68
CA ALA A 95 -2.79 -30.94 -14.54
C ALA A 95 -3.90 -30.26 -13.73
N ALA A 96 -4.24 -30.79 -12.55
CA ALA A 96 -5.25 -30.23 -11.66
C ALA A 96 -4.85 -28.87 -11.06
N CYS A 97 -3.56 -28.54 -10.97
CA CYS A 97 -3.06 -27.26 -10.43
C CYS A 97 -3.34 -26.10 -11.41
N ASN A 98 -2.97 -26.25 -12.69
CA ASN A 98 -3.27 -25.26 -13.72
C ASN A 98 -4.77 -25.22 -14.05
N GLN A 99 -5.44 -26.36 -13.99
CA GLN A 99 -6.89 -26.44 -14.16
C GLN A 99 -7.64 -25.68 -13.05
N ASN A 100 -7.22 -25.83 -11.78
CA ASN A 100 -7.79 -25.04 -10.67
C ASN A 100 -7.63 -23.54 -10.91
N ARG A 101 -6.44 -23.09 -11.31
CA ARG A 101 -6.20 -21.66 -11.61
C ARG A 101 -7.07 -21.13 -12.74
N ARG A 102 -7.23 -21.88 -13.83
CA ARG A 102 -8.16 -21.51 -14.92
C ARG A 102 -9.60 -21.39 -14.42
N TYR A 103 -10.02 -22.30 -13.55
CA TYR A 103 -11.36 -22.21 -12.96
C TYR A 103 -11.50 -21.07 -11.97
N VAL A 104 -10.46 -20.74 -11.19
CA VAL A 104 -10.44 -19.55 -10.34
C VAL A 104 -10.54 -18.28 -11.18
N ILE A 105 -9.84 -18.17 -12.33
CA ILE A 105 -10.02 -17.04 -13.26
C ILE A 105 -11.47 -16.96 -13.73
N SER A 106 -12.06 -18.08 -14.16
CA SER A 106 -13.47 -18.11 -14.57
C SER A 106 -14.43 -17.71 -13.44
N VAL A 107 -14.09 -18.00 -12.18
CA VAL A 107 -14.84 -17.57 -10.99
C VAL A 107 -14.73 -16.06 -10.80
N LEU A 108 -13.53 -15.49 -10.92
CA LEU A 108 -13.31 -14.04 -10.84
C LEU A 108 -14.02 -13.29 -11.98
N ASP A 109 -14.01 -13.83 -13.20
CA ASP A 109 -14.62 -13.25 -14.40
C ASP A 109 -16.16 -13.12 -14.32
N LYS A 110 -16.81 -13.85 -13.41
CA LYS A 110 -18.26 -13.70 -13.16
C LYS A 110 -18.60 -12.31 -12.60
N GLY A 111 -17.65 -11.66 -11.93
CA GLY A 111 -17.78 -10.29 -11.45
C GLY A 111 -18.73 -10.11 -10.25
N PHE A 112 -18.72 -8.90 -9.70
CA PHE A 112 -19.47 -8.53 -8.49
C PHE A 112 -20.98 -8.80 -8.63
N GLU A 113 -21.59 -8.36 -9.72
CA GLU A 113 -23.06 -8.44 -9.94
C GLU A 113 -23.58 -9.87 -9.83
N HIS A 114 -22.84 -10.84 -10.36
CA HIS A 114 -23.20 -12.25 -10.29
C HIS A 114 -23.26 -12.77 -8.85
N TYR A 115 -22.25 -12.43 -8.04
CA TYR A 115 -22.17 -12.88 -6.66
C TYR A 115 -23.12 -12.12 -5.74
N GLN A 116 -23.37 -10.85 -6.03
CA GLN A 116 -24.36 -10.05 -5.33
C GLN A 116 -25.77 -10.65 -5.49
N ASP A 117 -26.19 -10.99 -6.72
CA ASP A 117 -27.48 -11.64 -6.98
C ASP A 117 -27.58 -13.01 -6.29
N ARG A 118 -26.50 -13.80 -6.27
CA ARG A 118 -26.45 -15.08 -5.53
C ARG A 118 -26.56 -14.90 -4.02
N HIS A 119 -25.83 -13.93 -3.46
CA HIS A 119 -25.85 -13.63 -2.03
C HIS A 119 -27.28 -13.27 -1.57
N PHE A 120 -28.00 -12.44 -2.33
CA PHE A 120 -29.39 -12.09 -2.02
C PHE A 120 -30.38 -13.26 -2.08
N ARG A 121 -30.07 -14.29 -2.88
CA ARG A 121 -30.90 -15.49 -3.04
C ARG A 121 -30.61 -16.58 -2.01
N GLN A 122 -29.54 -16.45 -1.20
CA GLN A 122 -29.21 -17.44 -0.18
C GLN A 122 -29.97 -17.18 1.12
N GLU A 123 -30.76 -18.16 1.56
CA GLU A 123 -31.22 -18.23 2.95
C GLU A 123 -30.01 -18.54 3.84
N SER A 124 -29.52 -17.52 4.55
CA SER A 124 -28.38 -17.50 5.48
C SER A 124 -27.81 -18.87 5.86
N THR A 125 -26.85 -19.37 5.08
CA THR A 125 -26.09 -20.57 5.46
C THR A 125 -24.91 -20.21 6.36
N SER A 126 -24.84 -20.93 7.47
CA SER A 126 -23.85 -20.79 8.53
C SER A 126 -22.42 -21.09 8.05
N CYS A 127 -21.66 -20.07 7.66
CA CYS A 127 -20.20 -20.14 7.53
C CYS A 127 -19.51 -18.92 8.16
N GLN A 128 -20.05 -18.39 9.26
CA GLN A 128 -19.63 -17.09 9.81
C GLN A 128 -18.64 -17.15 11.00
N GLN A 129 -18.33 -18.32 11.56
CA GLN A 129 -17.74 -18.34 12.91
C GLN A 129 -16.23 -18.12 12.97
N SER A 130 -15.45 -18.49 11.95
CA SER A 130 -13.99 -18.24 11.95
C SER A 130 -13.64 -16.84 11.47
N TRP A 131 -14.26 -16.36 10.39
CA TRP A 131 -13.99 -15.03 9.82
C TRP A 131 -14.24 -13.91 10.83
N GLY A 132 -15.38 -13.94 11.55
CA GLY A 132 -15.78 -12.84 12.44
C GLY A 132 -14.75 -12.46 13.51
N ILE A 133 -14.04 -13.45 14.08
CA ILE A 133 -13.01 -13.22 15.11
C ILE A 133 -11.77 -12.50 14.54
N TYR A 134 -11.42 -12.79 13.29
CA TYR A 134 -10.23 -12.25 12.65
C TYR A 134 -10.53 -11.02 11.78
N ALA A 135 -11.76 -10.86 11.28
CA ALA A 135 -12.21 -9.75 10.47
C ALA A 135 -11.96 -8.41 11.15
N GLY A 136 -12.35 -8.28 12.43
CA GLY A 136 -12.10 -7.05 13.19
C GLY A 136 -10.61 -6.74 13.42
N LYS A 137 -9.76 -7.77 13.50
CA LYS A 137 -8.30 -7.57 13.59
C LYS A 137 -7.71 -7.17 12.24
N LEU A 138 -8.19 -7.78 11.16
CA LEU A 138 -7.78 -7.50 9.79
C LEU A 138 -8.17 -6.07 9.38
N LEU A 139 -9.41 -5.65 9.68
CA LEU A 139 -9.92 -4.31 9.46
C LEU A 139 -9.05 -3.23 10.13
N LYS A 140 -8.77 -3.40 11.43
CA LYS A 140 -7.87 -2.49 12.16
C LYS A 140 -6.48 -2.44 11.53
N LEU A 141 -6.01 -3.57 11.00
CA LEU A 141 -4.70 -3.64 10.39
C LEU A 141 -4.68 -2.95 9.02
N GLU A 142 -5.71 -3.11 8.20
CA GLU A 142 -5.87 -2.36 6.95
C GLU A 142 -5.93 -0.86 7.20
N HIS A 143 -6.73 -0.41 8.16
CA HIS A 143 -6.79 0.99 8.56
C HIS A 143 -5.39 1.54 8.90
N ASN A 144 -4.63 0.79 9.71
CA ASN A 144 -3.27 1.18 10.08
C ASN A 144 -2.31 1.22 8.88
N ILE A 145 -2.41 0.26 7.95
CA ILE A 145 -1.57 0.24 6.75
C ILE A 145 -1.94 1.40 5.82
N ARG A 146 -3.23 1.66 5.60
CA ARG A 146 -3.74 2.77 4.80
C ARG A 146 -3.23 4.11 5.33
N ASN A 147 -3.35 4.35 6.64
CA ASN A 147 -2.83 5.57 7.26
C ASN A 147 -1.32 5.72 7.11
N ARG A 148 -0.57 4.63 7.25
CA ARG A 148 0.88 4.64 7.03
C ARG A 148 1.23 4.88 5.56
N ARG A 149 0.44 4.38 4.61
CA ARG A 149 0.60 4.64 3.18
C ARG A 149 0.35 6.11 2.83
N VAL A 150 -0.67 6.73 3.42
CA VAL A 150 -0.90 8.17 3.28
C VAL A 150 0.31 8.96 3.81
N GLN A 151 0.81 8.61 5.01
CA GLN A 151 2.03 9.21 5.55
C GLN A 151 3.25 8.99 4.65
N GLU A 152 3.34 7.82 3.99
CA GLU A 152 4.45 7.47 3.12
C GLU A 152 4.43 8.27 1.83
N LEU A 153 3.25 8.54 1.25
CA LEU A 153 3.10 9.43 0.11
C LEU A 153 3.55 10.86 0.45
N THR A 154 3.14 11.37 1.62
CA THR A 154 3.61 12.69 2.10
C THR A 154 5.13 12.71 2.28
N MET A 155 5.69 11.68 2.91
CA MET A 155 7.14 11.60 3.13
C MET A 155 7.91 11.46 1.81
N ARG A 156 7.38 10.69 0.85
CA ARG A 156 7.95 10.56 -0.50
C ARG A 156 8.01 11.90 -1.21
N HIS A 157 6.99 12.74 -1.06
CA HIS A 157 7.01 14.10 -1.58
C HIS A 157 8.13 14.94 -0.95
N HIS A 158 8.33 14.86 0.37
CA HIS A 158 9.42 15.55 1.05
C HIS A 158 10.81 15.07 0.62
N VAL A 159 10.98 13.76 0.37
CA VAL A 159 12.23 13.22 -0.21
C VAL A 159 12.50 13.86 -1.57
N LEU A 160 11.47 13.96 -2.43
CA LEU A 160 11.62 14.57 -3.76
C LEU A 160 11.97 16.06 -3.64
N GLN A 161 11.33 16.81 -2.74
CA GLN A 161 11.64 18.23 -2.52
C GLN A 161 13.08 18.42 -2.03
N ALA A 162 13.52 17.64 -1.04
CA ALA A 162 14.88 17.71 -0.52
C ALA A 162 15.92 17.30 -1.58
N ALA A 163 15.61 16.32 -2.43
CA ALA A 163 16.47 15.93 -3.54
C ALA A 163 16.62 17.05 -4.58
N ILE A 164 15.52 17.73 -4.92
CA ILE A 164 15.55 18.90 -5.82
C ILE A 164 16.40 20.03 -5.22
N GLU A 165 16.28 20.28 -3.91
CA GLU A 165 17.08 21.30 -3.21
C GLU A 165 18.58 20.99 -3.26
N VAL A 166 18.97 19.74 -2.98
CA VAL A 166 20.36 19.28 -3.11
C VAL A 166 20.88 19.49 -4.53
N HIS A 167 20.13 19.06 -5.54
CA HIS A 167 20.52 19.24 -6.94
C HIS A 167 20.65 20.71 -7.33
N SER A 168 19.74 21.58 -6.87
CA SER A 168 19.84 23.02 -7.11
C SER A 168 21.13 23.64 -6.54
N PHE A 169 21.55 23.25 -5.33
CA PHE A 169 22.80 23.73 -4.77
C PHE A 169 24.02 23.15 -5.51
N GLN A 170 23.96 21.88 -5.90
CA GLN A 170 25.01 21.25 -6.71
C GLN A 170 25.19 21.96 -8.06
N ASP A 171 24.10 22.22 -8.78
CA ASP A 171 24.12 22.93 -10.06
C ASP A 171 24.72 24.35 -9.91
N GLN A 172 24.36 25.06 -8.84
CA GLN A 172 24.93 26.39 -8.54
C GLN A 172 26.44 26.33 -8.25
N LEU A 173 26.90 25.30 -7.54
CA LEU A 173 28.33 25.07 -7.30
C LEU A 173 29.07 24.77 -8.60
N GLU A 174 28.52 23.91 -9.46
CA GLU A 174 29.08 23.56 -10.77
C GLU A 174 29.13 24.78 -11.71
N GLN A 175 28.14 25.67 -11.66
CA GLN A 175 28.16 26.93 -12.41
C GLN A 175 29.27 27.89 -11.94
N ILE A 176 29.58 27.94 -10.64
CA ILE A 176 30.70 28.74 -10.12
C ILE A 176 32.04 28.13 -10.56
N LEU A 177 32.15 26.81 -10.54
CA LEU A 177 33.36 26.08 -10.94
C LEU A 177 33.62 26.15 -12.46
N SER A 178 32.59 26.05 -13.29
CA SER A 178 32.72 26.15 -14.76
C SER A 178 33.07 27.55 -15.26
N LYS A 179 32.64 28.61 -14.56
CA LYS A 179 33.09 29.99 -14.85
C LYS A 179 34.56 30.23 -14.50
N SER A 180 35.19 29.35 -13.73
CA SER A 180 36.59 29.43 -13.33
C SER A 180 37.56 28.87 -14.40
N THR A 181 37.09 28.09 -15.38
CA THR A 181 37.95 27.30 -16.28
C THR A 181 38.20 27.93 -17.65
N THR A 182 37.66 29.11 -17.97
CA THR A 182 38.02 29.86 -19.18
C THR A 182 39.41 30.52 -19.07
N GLY A 183 40.45 29.73 -19.32
CA GLY A 183 41.49 30.02 -20.31
C GLY A 183 42.72 30.86 -19.94
N LEU A 184 42.65 31.89 -19.09
CA LEU A 184 43.81 32.79 -18.85
C LEU A 184 43.84 33.34 -17.41
N ALA A 185 43.71 32.47 -16.40
CA ALA A 185 43.70 32.86 -14.99
C ALA A 185 45.01 32.52 -14.23
N LEU A 186 46.12 32.28 -14.93
CA LEU A 186 47.44 32.04 -14.29
C LEU A 186 47.98 33.26 -13.52
N PHE A 187 47.32 34.44 -13.59
CA PHE A 187 47.70 35.65 -12.85
C PHE A 187 46.56 36.39 -12.14
N LYS A 188 45.42 35.75 -11.85
CA LYS A 188 44.38 36.37 -11.00
C LYS A 188 44.45 35.86 -9.57
N CYS A 189 45.45 36.34 -8.83
CA CYS A 189 45.40 36.44 -7.36
C CYS A 189 44.42 37.54 -6.87
N HIS A 190 43.37 37.78 -7.64
CA HIS A 190 42.23 38.64 -7.35
C HIS A 190 40.97 37.81 -7.61
N TRP A 191 40.86 36.69 -6.89
CA TRP A 191 39.53 36.16 -6.63
C TRP A 191 38.82 37.23 -5.79
N ASN A 192 37.79 37.87 -6.34
CA ASN A 192 36.94 38.75 -5.55
C ASN A 192 36.50 37.94 -4.33
N GLN A 193 36.82 38.43 -3.12
CA GLN A 193 36.50 37.76 -1.85
C GLN A 193 35.04 37.27 -1.81
N ASP A 194 34.15 38.02 -2.46
CA ASP A 194 32.73 37.69 -2.66
C ASP A 194 32.48 36.34 -3.34
N THR A 195 33.28 35.96 -4.34
CA THR A 195 33.10 34.68 -5.06
C THR A 195 33.49 33.49 -4.20
N PHE A 196 34.58 33.62 -3.45
CA PHE A 196 35.03 32.59 -2.51
C PHE A 196 34.06 32.45 -1.34
N ALA A 197 33.61 33.57 -0.76
CA ALA A 197 32.60 33.59 0.28
C ALA A 197 31.28 32.96 -0.20
N ARG A 198 30.81 33.32 -1.40
CA ARG A 198 29.61 32.75 -2.00
C ARG A 198 29.73 31.23 -2.22
N ARG A 199 30.89 30.76 -2.70
CA ARG A 199 31.16 29.32 -2.87
C ARG A 199 31.13 28.59 -1.53
N SER A 200 31.82 29.12 -0.52
CA SER A 200 31.87 28.50 0.81
C SER A 200 30.49 28.42 1.47
N VAL A 201 29.66 29.45 1.33
CA VAL A 201 28.26 29.44 1.80
C VAL A 201 27.44 28.38 1.06
N LEU A 202 27.58 28.26 -0.26
CA LEU A 202 26.87 27.25 -1.05
C LEU A 202 27.34 25.82 -0.74
N GLU A 203 28.64 25.60 -0.49
CA GLU A 203 29.17 24.30 -0.06
C GLU A 203 28.59 23.90 1.31
N TYR A 204 28.49 24.85 2.24
CA TYR A 204 27.82 24.63 3.53
C TYR A 204 26.33 24.31 3.36
N GLN A 205 25.60 25.10 2.57
CA GLN A 205 24.17 24.88 2.30
C GLN A 205 23.91 23.53 1.63
N HIS A 206 24.74 23.16 0.65
CA HIS A 206 24.72 21.84 0.02
C HIS A 206 24.96 20.72 1.04
N GLY A 207 25.95 20.88 1.93
CA GLY A 207 26.22 19.92 3.00
C GLY A 207 25.04 19.75 3.97
N VAL A 208 24.41 20.85 4.39
CA VAL A 208 23.20 20.83 5.24
C VAL A 208 22.04 20.15 4.50
N ALA A 209 21.81 20.47 3.23
CA ALA A 209 20.76 19.88 2.42
C ALA A 209 20.95 18.36 2.24
N LEU A 210 22.18 17.89 2.03
CA LEU A 210 22.50 16.45 1.98
C LEU A 210 22.19 15.73 3.29
N VAL A 211 22.55 16.33 4.43
CA VAL A 211 22.23 15.77 5.76
C VAL A 211 20.71 15.71 5.95
N ASN A 212 19.99 16.75 5.57
CA ASN A 212 18.53 16.80 5.62
C ASN A 212 17.90 15.69 4.76
N LEU A 213 18.28 15.59 3.48
CA LEU A 213 17.82 14.54 2.57
C LEU A 213 18.06 13.15 3.17
N SER A 214 19.27 12.88 3.67
CA SER A 214 19.60 11.58 4.27
C SER A 214 18.73 11.24 5.49
N THR A 215 18.30 12.25 6.25
CA THR A 215 17.44 12.09 7.42
C THR A 215 16.01 11.75 7.00
N ILE A 216 15.46 12.50 6.05
CA ILE A 216 14.11 12.27 5.49
C ILE A 216 14.05 10.88 4.83
N GLU A 217 15.08 10.49 4.07
CA GLU A 217 15.17 9.15 3.47
C GLU A 217 15.19 8.03 4.52
N ARG A 218 15.87 8.25 5.66
CA ARG A 218 15.89 7.28 6.76
C ARG A 218 14.51 7.11 7.36
N GLU A 219 13.77 8.21 7.55
CA GLU A 219 12.40 8.19 8.05
C GLU A 219 11.45 7.49 7.07
N HIS A 220 11.55 7.82 5.78
CA HIS A 220 10.81 7.16 4.69
C HIS A 220 11.05 5.64 4.69
N LYS A 221 12.32 5.21 4.75
CA LYS A 221 12.69 3.79 4.88
C LYS A 221 12.12 3.16 6.15
N GLY A 222 12.11 3.90 7.27
CA GLY A 222 11.51 3.46 8.52
C GLY A 222 10.00 3.21 8.39
N LEU A 223 9.29 4.08 7.69
CA LEU A 223 7.85 3.94 7.45
C LEU A 223 7.53 2.75 6.54
N LEU A 224 8.31 2.56 5.46
CA LEU A 224 8.20 1.39 4.58
C LEU A 224 8.38 0.06 5.34
N ARG A 225 9.31 0.00 6.32
CA ARG A 225 9.46 -1.20 7.17
C ARG A 225 8.20 -1.48 7.97
N LYS A 226 7.60 -0.47 8.60
CA LYS A 226 6.37 -0.63 9.39
C LYS A 226 5.18 -1.06 8.52
N ILE A 227 5.10 -0.57 7.29
CA ILE A 227 4.09 -1.04 6.31
C ILE A 227 4.30 -2.52 5.99
N ARG A 228 5.54 -2.94 5.73
CA ARG A 228 5.88 -4.35 5.46
C ARG A 228 5.58 -5.27 6.67
N GLU A 229 5.88 -4.82 7.88
CA GLU A 229 5.53 -5.53 9.13
C GLU A 229 4.01 -5.69 9.29
N GLY A 230 3.25 -4.64 8.96
CA GLY A 230 1.80 -4.71 8.87
C GLY A 230 1.35 -5.80 7.90
N ARG A 231 1.81 -5.75 6.64
CA ARG A 231 1.46 -6.74 5.61
C ARG A 231 1.81 -8.18 6.03
N ARG A 232 2.97 -8.39 6.67
CA ARG A 232 3.35 -9.72 7.23
C ARG A 232 2.36 -10.19 8.29
N THR A 233 1.95 -9.31 9.19
CA THR A 233 0.97 -9.63 10.24
C THR A 233 -0.38 -9.97 9.63
N GLN A 234 -0.80 -9.22 8.61
CA GLN A 234 -1.98 -9.49 7.78
C GLN A 234 -1.95 -10.91 7.21
N PHE A 235 -0.83 -11.29 6.58
CA PHE A 235 -0.63 -12.63 6.03
C PHE A 235 -0.71 -13.74 7.10
N VAL A 236 -0.13 -13.51 8.28
CA VAL A 236 -0.21 -14.46 9.41
C VAL A 236 -1.65 -14.63 9.90
N LEU A 237 -2.43 -13.55 9.97
CA LEU A 237 -3.84 -13.61 10.35
C LEU A 237 -4.64 -14.39 9.30
N LEU A 238 -4.49 -14.06 8.01
CA LEU A 238 -5.18 -14.74 6.92
C LEU A 238 -4.82 -16.23 6.85
N LYS A 239 -3.54 -16.58 7.06
CA LYS A 239 -3.13 -17.98 7.16
C LYS A 239 -3.84 -18.73 8.28
N ARG A 240 -4.09 -18.09 9.44
CA ARG A 240 -4.83 -18.70 10.56
C ARG A 240 -6.33 -18.81 10.27
N VAL A 241 -6.91 -17.82 9.59
CA VAL A 241 -8.31 -17.83 9.16
C VAL A 241 -8.57 -18.97 8.18
N PHE A 242 -7.64 -19.17 7.25
CA PHE A 242 -7.74 -20.09 6.13
C PHE A 242 -6.80 -21.31 6.29
N ASP A 243 -6.55 -21.74 7.53
CA ASP A 243 -5.60 -22.83 7.81
C ASP A 243 -6.10 -24.19 7.29
N GLY A 244 -7.42 -24.37 7.21
CA GLY A 244 -8.08 -25.57 6.69
C GLY A 244 -8.45 -25.53 5.20
N VAL A 245 -8.09 -24.46 4.48
CA VAL A 245 -8.40 -24.29 3.05
C VAL A 245 -7.61 -25.31 2.22
N GLN A 246 -8.29 -26.04 1.34
CA GLN A 246 -7.71 -26.98 0.39
C GLN A 246 -6.84 -26.23 -0.63
N ARG A 247 -5.55 -26.51 -0.63
CA ARG A 247 -4.59 -25.86 -1.53
C ARG A 247 -4.15 -26.82 -2.62
N ARG A 248 -4.12 -26.35 -3.87
CA ARG A 248 -3.48 -27.06 -4.97
C ARG A 248 -2.02 -26.60 -5.06
N VAL A 249 -1.13 -27.31 -4.38
CA VAL A 249 0.27 -26.87 -4.23
C VAL A 249 1.06 -27.11 -5.51
N CYS A 250 1.76 -26.06 -5.96
CA CYS A 250 2.87 -26.20 -6.91
C CYS A 250 4.05 -26.87 -6.19
N LEU A 251 4.51 -28.04 -6.65
CA LEU A 251 5.82 -28.53 -6.22
C LEU A 251 6.88 -27.67 -6.90
N SER A 252 7.50 -26.78 -6.13
CA SER A 252 8.70 -26.05 -6.56
C SER A 252 9.79 -27.06 -6.89
N THR A 253 10.20 -27.12 -8.15
CA THR A 253 11.46 -27.71 -8.58
C THR A 253 12.61 -26.85 -8.07
N ARG A 254 12.91 -26.95 -6.77
CA ARG A 254 14.24 -26.65 -6.23
C ARG A 254 14.80 -27.88 -5.55
N THR A 255 15.34 -28.78 -6.36
CA THR A 255 16.64 -29.36 -6.05
C THR A 255 17.68 -28.22 -6.05
N GLN A 256 17.78 -27.50 -4.95
CA GLN A 256 18.99 -26.75 -4.62
C GLN A 256 19.34 -27.03 -3.15
N SER A 257 20.57 -27.54 -3.00
CA SER A 257 21.35 -27.79 -1.79
C SER A 257 21.02 -26.92 -0.56
N PRO A 258 21.28 -27.44 0.65
CA PRO A 258 21.08 -26.69 1.89
C PRO A 258 21.96 -25.44 1.88
N VAL A 259 21.32 -24.27 1.86
CA VAL A 259 22.00 -23.00 2.19
C VAL A 259 21.91 -22.85 3.72
N PRO A 260 23.04 -22.62 4.42
CA PRO A 260 23.10 -22.60 5.88
C PRO A 260 22.36 -21.38 6.47
N PRO A 261 22.05 -21.38 7.78
CA PRO A 261 21.29 -20.32 8.41
C PRO A 261 22.09 -19.01 8.35
N ILE A 262 21.43 -17.93 7.94
CA ILE A 262 21.97 -16.58 8.09
C ILE A 262 21.36 -15.98 9.36
N LEU A 263 22.28 -15.56 10.23
CA LEU A 263 22.15 -14.87 11.51
C LEU A 263 21.14 -13.71 11.52
#